data_AF-A0A1H9MYB6-F1
#
_entry.id   AF-A0A1H9MYB6-F1
#
_cell.length_a   1.000
_cell.length_b   1.000
_cell.length_c   1.000
_cell.angle_alpha   90.00
_cell.angle_beta   90.00
_cell.angle_gamma   90.00
#
_symmetry.space_group_name_H-M   'P 1'
#
loop_
_entity.id
_entity.type
_entity.pdbx_description
1 polymer ?
#
loop_
_entity_poly.entity_id
_entity_poly.type
_entity_poly.pdbx_seq_one_letter_code
_entity_poly.pdbx_strand_id
1 'polypeptide(L)'
;MSDHFFAVESAQARVVKDSVSPQGIRLPTVQARYPRMVHADAKTHRILTGFEGELSEIVMQDISLLADEKLSRNGRSSRAVPVARLLEEAPYVPHFMKNKRGMQATEELTPEEMVTAERLWIELAEATKDTVRQLTELGVHKQWANRPLEWFGYIDVLITATDWENFFALRDHEAAQPEVQHLARAVKAALDHSEQTLLQPGEWHLPYVDDQAEIEQYGGLRDPSGTLRKLSVARCARLTIKPFDGDGSLEKELARYEGLVVSRPVHASPAEHQATPDVAIVDTPGSDIVWQQPALHANFTGYIQNRKTLPYEFVPG
;
A
#
# COMPACT_ATOMS: atom_id res chain seq x y z
N MET A 1 -16.76 -3.71 10.22
CA MET A 1 -15.30 -3.87 10.12
C MET A 1 -14.66 -3.19 11.31
N SER A 2 -13.63 -3.79 11.92
CA SER A 2 -12.92 -3.14 13.02
C SER A 2 -12.08 -1.99 12.46
N ASP A 3 -12.25 -0.79 13.00
CA ASP A 3 -11.33 0.34 12.76
C ASP A 3 -9.97 0.14 13.45
N HIS A 4 -9.69 -1.07 13.90
CA HIS A 4 -8.53 -1.40 14.71
C HIS A 4 -7.33 -1.70 13.82
N PHE A 5 -6.23 -1.00 14.07
CA PHE A 5 -4.94 -1.33 13.51
C PHE A 5 -4.23 -2.33 14.40
N PHE A 6 -3.72 -3.41 13.80
CA PHE A 6 -2.76 -4.30 14.43
C PHE A 6 -1.39 -3.64 14.36
N ALA A 7 -0.81 -3.38 15.52
CA ALA A 7 0.51 -2.76 15.65
C ALA A 7 1.57 -3.81 15.98
N VAL A 8 2.69 -3.76 15.28
CA VAL A 8 3.91 -4.50 15.59
C VAL A 8 5.05 -3.50 15.55
N GLU A 9 5.59 -3.14 16.72
CA GLU A 9 6.69 -2.18 16.87
C GLU A 9 6.44 -0.89 16.05
N SER A 10 7.24 -0.66 15.00
CA SER A 10 7.20 0.53 14.15
C SER A 10 6.13 0.51 13.06
N ALA A 11 5.38 -0.58 12.89
CA ALA A 11 4.42 -0.74 11.80
C ALA A 11 3.01 -1.05 12.32
N GLN A 12 2.02 -0.64 11.54
CA GLN A 12 0.61 -0.86 11.80
C GLN A 12 -0.09 -1.30 10.53
N ALA A 13 -1.05 -2.22 10.62
CA ALA A 13 -1.85 -2.63 9.48
C ALA A 13 -3.30 -2.91 9.88
N ARG A 14 -4.23 -2.70 8.95
CA ARG A 14 -5.62 -3.10 9.07
C ARG A 14 -6.15 -3.61 7.73
N VAL A 15 -7.08 -4.54 7.79
CA VAL A 15 -7.80 -5.00 6.60
C VAL A 15 -8.95 -4.05 6.32
N VAL A 16 -8.92 -3.42 5.14
CA VAL A 16 -9.94 -2.49 4.66
C VAL A 16 -11.10 -3.24 4.00
N LYS A 17 -10.80 -4.34 3.33
CA LYS A 17 -11.79 -5.23 2.72
C LYS A 17 -11.15 -6.59 2.52
N ASP A 18 -11.89 -7.66 2.74
CA ASP A 18 -11.42 -9.03 2.49
C ASP A 18 -12.48 -9.80 1.73
N SER A 19 -12.10 -10.39 0.61
CA SER A 19 -13.01 -11.15 -0.23
C SER A 19 -12.41 -12.47 -0.64
N VAL A 20 -13.27 -13.44 -0.91
CA VAL A 20 -12.88 -14.76 -1.42
C VAL A 20 -13.78 -15.12 -2.58
N SER A 21 -13.20 -15.72 -3.62
CA SER A 21 -13.92 -16.21 -4.81
C SER A 21 -14.53 -17.58 -4.54
N PRO A 22 -15.43 -18.08 -5.41
CA PRO A 22 -15.96 -19.45 -5.29
C PRO A 22 -14.86 -20.52 -5.36
N GLN A 23 -13.74 -20.22 -6.03
CA GLN A 23 -12.55 -21.08 -6.12
C GLN A 23 -11.65 -21.01 -4.86
N GLY A 24 -12.05 -20.25 -3.83
CA GLY A 24 -11.26 -20.11 -2.60
C GLY A 24 -10.08 -19.14 -2.71
N ILE A 25 -9.94 -18.41 -3.82
CA ILE A 25 -8.86 -17.42 -3.99
C ILE A 25 -9.23 -16.16 -3.21
N ARG A 26 -8.45 -15.85 -2.18
CA ARG A 26 -8.62 -14.68 -1.31
C ARG A 26 -8.02 -13.42 -1.95
N LEU A 27 -8.66 -12.28 -1.75
CA LEU A 27 -8.25 -10.96 -2.22
C LEU A 27 -8.44 -9.94 -1.09
N PRO A 28 -7.52 -9.87 -0.11
CA PRO A 28 -7.57 -8.84 0.90
C PRO A 28 -6.99 -7.52 0.37
N THR A 29 -7.58 -6.43 0.83
CA THR A 29 -7.04 -5.07 0.73
C THR A 29 -6.65 -4.58 2.12
N VAL A 30 -5.38 -4.25 2.29
CA VAL A 30 -4.75 -3.88 3.57
C VAL A 30 -4.27 -2.45 3.51
N GLN A 31 -4.60 -1.66 4.54
CA GLN A 31 -3.97 -0.36 4.79
C GLN A 31 -2.87 -0.55 5.83
N ALA A 32 -1.64 -0.21 5.47
CA ALA A 32 -0.48 -0.27 6.35
C ALA A 32 0.14 1.11 6.56
N ARG A 33 0.70 1.34 7.76
CA ARG A 33 1.48 2.52 8.13
C ARG A 33 2.81 2.08 8.70
N TYR A 34 3.92 2.58 8.16
CA TYR A 34 5.27 2.17 8.57
C TYR A 34 6.30 3.27 8.24
N PRO A 35 7.54 3.20 8.77
CA PRO A 35 8.54 4.24 8.55
C PRO A 35 8.87 4.41 7.08
N ARG A 36 8.84 5.64 6.58
CA ARG A 36 8.98 5.90 5.13
C ARG A 36 10.41 5.68 4.63
N MET A 37 11.40 5.78 5.51
CA MET A 37 12.82 5.61 5.16
C MET A 37 13.14 4.27 4.50
N VAL A 38 12.34 3.21 4.74
CA VAL A 38 12.49 1.89 4.08
C VAL A 38 12.37 1.97 2.55
N HIS A 39 11.73 3.02 2.03
CA HIS A 39 11.62 3.24 0.58
C HIS A 39 12.89 3.84 -0.05
N ALA A 40 13.85 4.32 0.73
CA ALA A 40 15.13 4.77 0.21
C ALA A 40 16.02 3.59 -0.19
N ASP A 41 15.89 2.46 0.51
CA ASP A 41 16.72 1.26 0.29
C ASP A 41 16.22 0.39 -0.88
N ALA A 42 14.92 0.48 -1.14
CA ALA A 42 14.13 -0.11 -2.23
C ALA A 42 14.72 -0.25 -3.65
N LYS A 43 15.79 0.49 -3.98
CA LYS A 43 16.33 0.62 -5.36
C LYS A 43 17.77 0.15 -5.52
N THR A 44 18.39 -0.42 -4.49
CA THR A 44 19.80 -0.84 -4.55
C THR A 44 20.04 -2.08 -5.42
N HIS A 45 19.01 -2.85 -5.78
CA HIS A 45 19.16 -4.06 -6.60
C HIS A 45 18.04 -4.23 -7.65
N ARG A 46 18.11 -3.47 -8.75
CA ARG A 46 17.39 -3.81 -9.98
C ARG A 46 18.39 -4.40 -10.97
N ILE A 47 18.24 -5.70 -11.28
CA ILE A 47 18.89 -6.32 -12.43
C ILE A 47 18.55 -5.48 -13.66
N LEU A 48 19.53 -4.75 -14.19
CA LEU A 48 19.52 -4.35 -15.59
C LEU A 48 19.74 -5.66 -16.36
N THR A 49 18.67 -6.25 -16.86
CA THR A 49 18.73 -7.44 -17.71
C THR A 49 19.49 -7.08 -18.98
N GLY A 50 20.77 -7.42 -18.98
CA GLY A 50 21.62 -7.21 -20.14
C GLY A 50 23.08 -7.33 -19.81
N PHE A 51 23.53 -8.44 -19.24
CA PHE A 51 24.85 -9.02 -19.50
C PHE A 51 24.82 -10.50 -19.06
N GLU A 52 25.15 -11.38 -20.00
CA GLU A 52 25.27 -12.82 -19.79
C GLU A 52 26.43 -13.12 -18.83
N GLY A 53 26.23 -14.11 -17.95
CA GLY A 53 27.32 -14.86 -17.35
C GLY A 53 27.98 -14.26 -16.11
N GLU A 54 27.37 -14.49 -14.95
CA GLU A 54 27.97 -14.97 -13.68
C GLU A 54 27.02 -14.60 -12.54
N LEU A 55 26.35 -15.63 -12.00
CA LEU A 55 25.47 -15.52 -10.85
C LEU A 55 26.32 -15.30 -9.60
N SER A 56 26.55 -14.04 -9.24
CA SER A 56 26.86 -13.70 -7.85
C SER A 56 25.53 -13.61 -7.09
N GLU A 57 25.29 -14.55 -6.17
CA GLU A 57 24.26 -14.50 -5.12
C GLU A 57 24.49 -13.29 -4.20
N ILE A 58 24.24 -12.08 -4.73
CA ILE A 58 24.27 -10.85 -3.96
C ILE A 58 22.82 -10.43 -3.77
N VAL A 59 22.27 -10.91 -2.66
CA VAL A 59 21.25 -10.26 -1.83
C VAL A 59 20.12 -9.59 -2.64
N MET A 60 19.22 -10.41 -3.19
CA MET A 60 17.87 -9.97 -3.62
C MET A 60 16.97 -9.65 -2.41
N GLN A 61 17.53 -9.15 -1.29
CA GLN A 61 16.75 -8.97 -0.05
C GLN A 61 16.01 -7.64 0.02
N ASP A 62 16.19 -6.70 -0.91
CA ASP A 62 15.48 -5.40 -0.90
C ASP A 62 14.73 -5.07 -2.19
N ILE A 63 13.96 -6.05 -2.69
CA ILE A 63 12.80 -5.71 -3.52
C ILE A 63 11.79 -5.01 -2.59
N SER A 64 11.87 -3.68 -2.57
CA SER A 64 10.89 -2.80 -1.94
C SER A 64 9.47 -3.36 -1.95
N LEU A 65 8.67 -3.05 -0.93
CA LEU A 65 7.22 -3.09 -1.07
C LEU A 65 6.73 -2.32 -2.30
N LEU A 66 7.54 -1.52 -3.02
CA LEU A 66 7.20 -0.89 -4.30
C LEU A 66 7.61 -1.65 -5.57
N ALA A 67 8.26 -2.81 -5.46
CA ALA A 67 8.82 -3.51 -6.62
C ALA A 67 8.24 -4.92 -6.84
N ASP A 68 7.51 -5.50 -5.87
CA ASP A 68 6.79 -6.76 -6.10
C ASP A 68 5.63 -6.55 -7.10
N GLU A 69 5.67 -7.22 -8.24
CA GLU A 69 4.66 -7.07 -9.30
C GLU A 69 3.32 -7.72 -8.93
N LYS A 70 3.29 -8.56 -7.89
CA LYS A 70 2.06 -9.21 -7.40
C LYS A 70 1.20 -8.30 -6.52
N LEU A 71 1.75 -7.17 -6.03
CA LEU A 71 1.05 -6.27 -5.12
C LEU A 71 0.57 -5.00 -5.83
N SER A 72 -0.74 -4.81 -5.94
CA SER A 72 -1.33 -3.53 -6.34
C SER A 72 -1.28 -2.57 -5.16
N ARG A 73 -0.84 -1.32 -5.38
CA ARG A 73 -0.55 -0.44 -4.24
C ARG A 73 -0.64 1.05 -4.52
N ASN A 74 -1.08 1.79 -3.49
CA ASN A 74 -1.12 3.25 -3.48
C ASN A 74 -0.61 3.81 -2.16
N GLY A 75 0.32 4.77 -2.22
CA GLY A 75 0.90 5.43 -1.05
C GLY A 75 0.42 6.87 -0.88
N ARG A 76 0.34 7.33 0.37
CA ARG A 76 -0.04 8.71 0.69
C ARG A 76 1.09 9.66 0.28
N SER A 77 0.93 10.30 -0.87
CA SER A 77 1.93 11.22 -1.38
C SER A 77 2.10 12.44 -0.47
N SER A 78 3.32 12.66 0.02
CA SER A 78 3.71 13.87 0.76
C SER A 78 3.42 15.15 -0.03
N ARG A 79 3.48 15.09 -1.37
CA ARG A 79 3.15 16.22 -2.25
C ARG A 79 1.66 16.61 -2.19
N ALA A 80 0.79 15.67 -1.84
CA ALA A 80 -0.64 15.90 -1.71
C ALA A 80 -1.01 16.44 -0.32
N VAL A 81 -0.29 16.02 0.73
CA VAL A 81 -0.58 16.37 2.14
C VAL A 81 -0.14 17.82 2.48
N PRO A 82 -0.97 18.61 3.17
CA PRO A 82 -0.57 19.93 3.68
C PRO A 82 0.64 19.84 4.64
N VAL A 83 1.58 20.79 4.54
CA VAL A 83 2.82 20.79 5.36
C VAL A 83 2.51 20.77 6.86
N ALA A 84 1.54 21.59 7.30
CA ALA A 84 1.12 21.65 8.70
C ALA A 84 0.75 20.28 9.28
N ARG A 85 0.09 19.43 8.50
CA ARG A 85 -0.32 18.09 8.94
C ARG A 85 0.87 17.16 9.13
N LEU A 86 1.89 17.25 8.28
CA LEU A 86 3.10 16.43 8.44
C LEU A 86 3.97 16.91 9.60
N LEU A 87 3.97 18.22 9.90
CA LEU A 87 4.71 18.79 11.03
C LEU A 87 4.15 18.34 12.39
N GLU A 88 2.86 18.01 12.46
CA GLU A 88 2.18 17.47 13.64
C GLU A 88 2.51 15.99 13.91
N GLU A 89 3.03 15.25 12.91
CA GLU A 89 3.33 13.83 13.09
C GLU A 89 4.57 13.62 13.97
N ALA A 90 4.51 12.63 14.86
CA ALA A 90 5.66 12.21 15.65
C ALA A 90 6.73 11.60 14.73
N PRO A 91 8.03 11.91 14.95
CA PRO A 91 9.09 11.28 14.19
C PRO A 91 9.19 9.81 14.55
N TYR A 92 9.48 8.99 13.55
CA TYR A 92 9.94 7.62 13.74
C TYR A 92 11.32 7.63 14.40
N VAL A 93 11.50 6.77 15.41
CA VAL A 93 12.78 6.54 16.09
C VAL A 93 13.22 5.10 15.79
N PRO A 94 14.34 4.90 15.07
CA PRO A 94 14.89 3.57 14.80
C PRO A 94 15.33 2.85 16.08
N HIS A 95 15.35 1.52 16.01
CA HIS A 95 16.04 0.73 17.01
C HIS A 95 17.55 0.72 16.69
N PHE A 96 18.35 1.41 17.51
CA PHE A 96 19.77 1.62 17.23
C PHE A 96 20.64 0.46 17.73
N MET A 97 21.41 -0.12 16.82
CA MET A 97 22.37 -1.18 17.15
C MET A 97 23.80 -0.72 16.86
N LYS A 98 24.78 -1.40 17.47
CA LYS A 98 26.20 -1.09 17.27
C LYS A 98 26.67 -1.37 15.86
N ASN A 99 27.58 -0.50 15.40
CA ASN A 99 28.27 -0.68 14.13
C ASN A 99 29.19 -1.90 14.15
N LYS A 100 29.21 -2.66 13.04
CA LYS A 100 30.16 -3.75 12.80
C LYS A 100 30.49 -3.85 11.31
N ARG A 101 31.51 -4.64 10.95
CA ARG A 101 31.77 -4.96 9.52
C ARG A 101 30.64 -5.81 8.95
N GLY A 102 30.18 -5.50 7.75
CA GLY A 102 29.04 -6.14 7.09
C GLY A 102 27.84 -5.19 6.96
N MET A 103 26.71 -5.68 6.44
CA MET A 103 25.51 -4.87 6.17
C MET A 103 24.50 -4.85 7.33
N GLN A 104 24.59 -5.79 8.27
CA GLN A 104 23.62 -5.95 9.35
C GLN A 104 24.27 -5.76 10.71
N ALA A 105 23.61 -5.01 11.59
CA ALA A 105 23.98 -4.89 12.98
C ALA A 105 23.40 -6.06 13.80
N THR A 106 24.11 -6.51 14.83
CA THR A 106 23.69 -7.67 15.67
C THR A 106 23.99 -7.49 17.16
N GLU A 107 24.58 -6.37 17.56
CA GLU A 107 24.95 -6.11 18.95
C GLU A 107 24.21 -4.85 19.44
N GLU A 108 23.61 -4.94 20.61
CA GLU A 108 22.87 -3.84 21.23
C GLU A 108 23.80 -2.75 21.77
N LEU A 109 23.31 -1.51 21.75
CA LEU A 109 23.88 -0.42 22.54
C LEU A 109 23.64 -0.65 24.04
N THR A 110 24.44 -0.05 24.92
CA THR A 110 24.06 -0.01 26.34
C THR A 110 22.80 0.83 26.54
N PRO A 111 22.05 0.66 27.65
CA PRO A 111 20.87 1.49 27.91
C PRO A 111 21.14 3.00 27.85
N GLU A 112 22.29 3.44 28.37
CA GLU A 112 22.69 4.87 28.36
C GLU A 112 23.05 5.36 26.95
N GLU A 113 23.70 4.53 26.15
CA GLU A 113 24.02 4.80 24.74
C GLU A 113 22.74 4.89 23.89
N MET A 114 21.78 3.98 24.10
CA MET A 114 20.49 3.96 23.42
C MET A 114 19.70 5.25 23.70
N VAL A 115 19.54 5.63 24.97
CA VAL A 115 18.87 6.89 25.37
C VAL A 115 19.55 8.10 24.72
N THR A 116 20.88 8.09 24.64
CA THR A 116 21.62 9.17 23.99
C THR A 116 21.38 9.20 22.48
N ALA A 117 21.38 8.05 21.80
CA ALA A 117 21.12 7.94 20.36
C ALA A 117 19.70 8.39 20.01
N GLU A 118 18.69 7.94 20.75
CA GLU A 118 17.30 8.36 20.57
C GLU A 118 17.13 9.87 20.76
N ARG A 119 17.72 10.45 21.81
CA ARG A 119 17.69 11.90 22.05
C ARG A 119 18.29 12.67 20.88
N LEU A 120 19.48 12.29 20.41
CA LEU A 120 20.15 12.95 19.28
C LEU A 120 19.32 12.85 17.98
N TRP A 121 18.68 11.70 17.76
CA TRP A 121 17.81 11.50 16.62
C TRP A 121 16.56 12.39 16.66
N ILE A 122 15.92 12.49 17.83
CA ILE A 122 14.76 13.37 18.04
C ILE A 122 15.16 14.83 17.87
N GLU A 123 16.30 15.26 18.41
CA GLU A 123 16.82 16.62 18.24
C GLU A 123 17.04 16.95 16.75
N LEU A 124 17.58 16.01 15.97
CA LEU A 124 17.73 16.17 14.52
C LEU A 124 16.37 16.27 13.79
N ALA A 125 15.40 15.45 14.18
CA ALA A 125 14.06 15.47 13.60
C ALA A 125 13.33 16.79 13.88
N GLU A 126 13.41 17.30 15.12
CA GLU A 126 12.78 18.57 15.50
C GLU A 126 13.46 19.77 14.85
N ALA A 127 14.80 19.79 14.75
CA ALA A 127 15.51 20.81 13.98
C ALA A 127 15.11 20.82 12.50
N THR A 128 14.85 19.63 11.94
CA THR A 128 14.32 19.49 10.57
C THR A 128 12.91 20.08 10.46
N LYS A 129 12.02 19.80 11.42
CA LYS A 129 10.67 20.40 11.46
C LYS A 129 10.72 21.92 11.57
N ASP A 130 11.59 22.47 12.41
CA ASP A 130 11.78 23.93 12.54
C ASP A 130 12.21 24.57 11.23
N THR A 131 13.13 23.93 10.52
CA THR A 131 13.57 24.40 9.19
C THR A 131 12.41 24.34 8.18
N VAL A 132 11.60 23.28 8.21
CA VAL A 132 10.43 23.16 7.33
C VAL A 132 9.33 24.18 7.66
N ARG A 133 9.16 24.56 8.93
CA ARG A 133 8.28 25.69 9.32
C ARG A 133 8.73 26.98 8.65
N GLN A 134 10.03 27.30 8.71
CA GLN A 134 10.60 28.48 8.05
C GLN A 134 10.43 28.44 6.51
N LEU A 135 10.65 27.27 5.87
CA LEU A 135 10.40 27.11 4.43
C LEU A 135 8.92 27.37 4.08
N THR A 136 8.01 26.95 4.95
CA THR A 136 6.56 27.17 4.79
C THR A 136 6.22 28.65 4.90
N GLU A 137 6.80 29.37 5.86
CA GLU A 137 6.64 30.82 6.03
C GLU A 137 7.15 31.61 4.82
N LEU A 138 8.23 31.15 4.18
CA LEU A 138 8.75 31.70 2.93
C LEU A 138 7.87 31.38 1.70
N GLY A 139 6.82 30.58 1.85
CA GLY A 139 5.92 30.20 0.77
C GLY A 139 6.45 29.08 -0.14
N VAL A 140 7.44 28.29 0.31
CA VAL A 140 7.94 27.15 -0.47
C VAL A 140 6.82 26.12 -0.62
N HIS A 141 6.54 25.73 -1.86
CA HIS A 141 5.46 24.78 -2.16
C HIS A 141 5.70 23.42 -1.48
N LYS A 142 4.62 22.80 -0.98
CA LYS A 142 4.62 21.53 -0.25
C LYS A 142 5.35 20.37 -0.94
N GLN A 143 5.45 20.40 -2.27
CA GLN A 143 6.20 19.38 -3.02
C GLN A 143 7.70 19.30 -2.65
N TRP A 144 8.26 20.42 -2.16
CA TRP A 144 9.65 20.54 -1.73
C TRP A 144 9.74 20.66 -0.21
N ALA A 145 8.90 21.51 0.40
CA ALA A 145 8.92 21.72 1.86
C ALA A 145 8.70 20.42 2.65
N ASN A 146 7.91 19.47 2.15
CA ASN A 146 7.65 18.20 2.84
C ASN A 146 8.78 17.17 2.71
N ARG A 147 9.73 17.33 1.78
CA ARG A 147 10.74 16.29 1.50
C ARG A 147 11.62 15.94 2.70
N PRO A 148 12.14 16.90 3.49
CA PRO A 148 12.95 16.58 4.66
C PRO A 148 12.18 15.76 5.72
N LEU A 149 10.87 16.00 5.85
CA LEU A 149 10.02 15.28 6.81
C LEU A 149 9.84 13.81 6.44
N GLU A 150 10.05 13.42 5.17
CA GLU A 150 9.92 12.03 4.73
C GLU A 150 10.95 11.10 5.39
N TRP A 151 12.11 11.62 5.80
CA TRP A 151 13.19 10.82 6.40
C TRP A 151 12.83 10.34 7.82
N PHE A 152 12.14 11.18 8.59
CA PHE A 152 11.71 10.89 9.96
C PHE A 152 10.25 10.46 10.04
N GLY A 153 9.53 10.47 8.92
CA GLY A 153 8.08 10.29 8.90
C GLY A 153 7.64 8.85 8.64
N TYR A 154 6.33 8.67 8.71
CA TYR A 154 5.65 7.45 8.28
C TYR A 154 5.01 7.64 6.91
N ILE A 155 4.72 6.53 6.26
CA ILE A 155 3.89 6.48 5.06
C ILE A 155 2.70 5.57 5.30
N ASP A 156 1.53 5.99 4.82
CA ASP A 156 0.36 5.12 4.73
C ASP A 156 0.28 4.56 3.31
N VAL A 157 0.09 3.25 3.18
CA VAL A 157 0.02 2.52 1.90
C VAL A 157 -1.17 1.58 1.92
N LEU A 158 -1.95 1.57 0.85
CA LEU A 158 -2.99 0.57 0.58
C LEU A 158 -2.41 -0.48 -0.36
N ILE A 159 -2.65 -1.75 -0.06
CA ILE A 159 -2.10 -2.89 -0.78
C ILE A 159 -3.24 -3.88 -1.01
N THR A 160 -3.40 -4.35 -2.25
CA THR A 160 -4.32 -5.44 -2.60
C THR A 160 -3.54 -6.49 -3.38
N ALA A 161 -3.73 -7.76 -3.05
CA ALA A 161 -3.08 -8.86 -3.75
C ALA A 161 -3.82 -10.17 -3.50
N THR A 162 -3.67 -11.12 -4.42
CA THR A 162 -4.07 -12.53 -4.24
C THR A 162 -2.94 -13.39 -3.70
N ASP A 163 -1.70 -12.95 -3.85
CA ASP A 163 -0.49 -13.69 -3.47
C ASP A 163 0.30 -12.90 -2.42
N TRP A 164 0.24 -13.37 -1.17
CA TRP A 164 0.93 -12.78 -0.03
C TRP A 164 2.04 -13.67 0.52
N GLU A 165 2.08 -14.95 0.13
CA GLU A 165 2.99 -15.94 0.72
C GLU A 165 4.44 -15.60 0.38
N ASN A 166 4.72 -15.23 -0.88
CA ASN A 166 6.05 -14.79 -1.26
C ASN A 166 6.49 -13.53 -0.50
N PHE A 167 5.56 -12.58 -0.30
CA PHE A 167 5.83 -11.39 0.50
C PHE A 167 6.19 -11.78 1.95
N PHE A 168 5.43 -12.65 2.61
CA PHE A 168 5.75 -13.07 3.97
C PHE A 168 7.04 -13.87 4.06
N ALA A 169 7.29 -14.80 3.12
CA ALA A 169 8.50 -15.61 3.10
C ALA A 169 9.78 -14.76 3.00
N LEU A 170 9.74 -13.68 2.21
CA LEU A 170 10.88 -12.81 2.01
C LEU A 170 11.02 -11.72 3.09
N ARG A 171 9.89 -11.29 3.68
CA ARG A 171 9.85 -10.08 4.53
C ARG A 171 9.70 -10.37 6.01
N ASP A 172 9.08 -11.48 6.39
CA ASP A 172 9.12 -12.00 7.77
C ASP A 172 10.32 -12.97 7.93
N HIS A 173 11.52 -12.47 7.61
CA HIS A 173 12.77 -13.22 7.67
C HIS A 173 13.79 -12.47 8.53
N GLU A 174 14.67 -13.19 9.23
CA GLU A 174 15.67 -12.60 10.15
C GLU A 174 16.66 -11.65 9.47
N ALA A 175 16.93 -11.89 8.19
CA ALA A 175 17.82 -11.07 7.38
C ALA A 175 17.13 -9.82 6.78
N ALA A 176 15.80 -9.71 6.89
CA ALA A 176 15.10 -8.52 6.42
C ALA A 176 15.36 -7.34 7.35
N GLN A 177 15.34 -6.13 6.80
CA GLN A 177 15.38 -4.92 7.61
C GLN A 177 14.27 -4.94 8.67
N PRO A 178 14.54 -4.62 9.96
CA PRO A 178 13.56 -4.73 11.04
C PRO A 178 12.22 -4.07 10.74
N GLU A 179 12.22 -2.85 10.20
CA GLU A 179 11.00 -2.11 9.88
C GLU A 179 10.12 -2.81 8.82
N VAL A 180 10.75 -3.52 7.87
CA VAL A 180 10.06 -4.30 6.83
C VAL A 180 9.50 -5.60 7.42
N GLN A 181 10.22 -6.22 8.35
CA GLN A 181 9.74 -7.37 9.11
C GLN A 181 8.54 -7.01 10.00
N HIS A 182 8.60 -5.87 10.70
CA HIS A 182 7.49 -5.34 11.50
C HIS A 182 6.24 -5.15 10.64
N LEU A 183 6.41 -4.57 9.44
CA LEU A 183 5.33 -4.41 8.47
C LEU A 183 4.74 -5.76 8.03
N ALA A 184 5.57 -6.73 7.66
CA ALA A 184 5.11 -8.05 7.24
C ALA A 184 4.29 -8.74 8.35
N ARG A 185 4.78 -8.68 9.58
CA ARG A 185 4.09 -9.24 10.77
C ARG A 185 2.79 -8.53 11.08
N ALA A 186 2.75 -7.19 11.00
CA ALA A 186 1.53 -6.42 11.23
C ALA A 186 0.47 -6.76 10.18
N VAL A 187 0.86 -6.87 8.90
CA VAL A 187 -0.05 -7.28 7.81
C VAL A 187 -0.56 -8.70 8.04
N LYS A 188 0.33 -9.65 8.33
CA LYS A 188 -0.05 -11.04 8.62
C LYS A 188 -1.03 -11.14 9.78
N ALA A 189 -0.75 -10.48 10.90
CA ALA A 189 -1.64 -10.43 12.04
C ALA A 189 -3.02 -9.85 11.67
N ALA A 190 -3.07 -8.80 10.85
CA ALA A 190 -4.33 -8.22 10.40
C ALA A 190 -5.12 -9.19 9.49
N LEU A 191 -4.45 -9.93 8.61
CA LEU A 191 -5.08 -10.94 7.75
C LEU A 191 -5.55 -12.18 8.53
N ASP A 192 -4.83 -12.59 9.56
CA ASP A 192 -5.20 -13.75 10.39
C ASP A 192 -6.50 -13.51 11.17
N HIS A 193 -6.83 -12.24 11.44
CA HIS A 193 -8.01 -11.82 12.21
C HIS A 193 -9.13 -11.24 11.35
N SER A 194 -9.03 -11.24 10.02
CA SER A 194 -10.05 -10.68 9.15
C SER A 194 -11.08 -11.71 8.69
N GLU A 195 -12.30 -11.23 8.50
CA GLU A 195 -13.42 -12.04 8.02
C GLU A 195 -13.58 -11.90 6.50
N GLN A 196 -13.59 -13.04 5.81
CA GLN A 196 -13.67 -13.09 4.35
C GLN A 196 -15.12 -13.00 3.90
N THR A 197 -15.40 -12.13 2.93
CA THR A 197 -16.71 -12.08 2.26
C THR A 197 -16.65 -12.87 0.95
N LEU A 198 -17.48 -13.90 0.81
CA LEU A 198 -17.63 -14.61 -0.46
C LEU A 198 -18.23 -13.64 -1.50
N LEU A 199 -17.58 -13.54 -2.66
CA LEU A 199 -18.09 -12.83 -3.82
C LEU A 199 -18.39 -13.81 -4.95
N GLN A 200 -19.51 -13.63 -5.63
CA GLN A 200 -19.82 -14.33 -6.88
C GLN A 200 -19.28 -13.55 -8.08
N PRO A 201 -19.03 -14.19 -9.23
CA PRO A 201 -18.71 -13.49 -10.45
C PRO A 201 -19.72 -12.38 -10.77
N GLY A 202 -19.21 -11.17 -11.01
CA GLY A 202 -19.99 -9.95 -11.19
C GLY A 202 -20.22 -9.14 -9.91
N GLU A 203 -19.96 -9.68 -8.72
CA GLU A 203 -19.92 -8.93 -7.46
C GLU A 203 -18.51 -8.38 -7.22
N TRP A 204 -18.44 -7.14 -6.74
CA TRP A 204 -17.18 -6.39 -6.69
C TRP A 204 -16.60 -6.32 -5.28
N HIS A 205 -15.30 -6.57 -5.21
CA HIS A 205 -14.45 -6.18 -4.10
C HIS A 205 -14.26 -4.65 -4.16
N LEU A 206 -14.79 -3.95 -3.16
CA LEU A 206 -14.88 -2.49 -3.14
C LEU A 206 -14.28 -1.93 -1.83
N PRO A 207 -12.94 -1.75 -1.75
CA PRO A 207 -12.32 -1.16 -0.57
C PRO A 207 -12.87 0.24 -0.28
N TYR A 208 -13.02 0.56 1.02
CA TYR A 208 -13.63 1.81 1.51
C TYR A 208 -15.08 2.05 1.07
N VAL A 209 -15.81 1.01 0.68
CA VAL A 209 -17.26 1.02 0.49
C VAL A 209 -17.85 -0.08 1.37
N ASP A 210 -18.34 0.32 2.54
CA ASP A 210 -18.76 -0.59 3.61
C ASP A 210 -20.14 -0.27 4.20
N ASP A 211 -20.66 0.93 3.96
CA ASP A 211 -22.01 1.31 4.31
C ASP A 211 -23.02 0.48 3.50
N GLN A 212 -23.78 -0.37 4.20
CA GLN A 212 -24.74 -1.27 3.58
C GLN A 212 -25.87 -0.52 2.88
N ALA A 213 -26.30 0.64 3.41
CA ALA A 213 -27.32 1.46 2.77
C ALA A 213 -26.78 2.11 1.49
N GLU A 214 -25.52 2.54 1.47
CA GLU A 214 -24.84 3.01 0.25
C GLU A 214 -24.75 1.89 -0.80
N ILE A 215 -24.35 0.69 -0.39
CA ILE A 215 -24.26 -0.48 -1.28
C ILE A 215 -25.63 -0.81 -1.89
N GLU A 216 -26.68 -0.88 -1.07
CA GLU A 216 -28.05 -1.17 -1.51
C GLU A 216 -28.59 -0.09 -2.45
N GLN A 217 -28.35 1.18 -2.13
CA GLN A 217 -28.78 2.32 -2.93
C GLN A 217 -28.31 2.24 -4.40
N TYR A 218 -27.11 1.71 -4.64
CA TYR A 218 -26.52 1.60 -5.97
C TYR A 218 -26.62 0.20 -6.61
N GLY A 219 -27.52 -0.64 -6.12
CA GLY A 219 -27.82 -1.94 -6.74
C GLY A 219 -26.95 -3.09 -6.23
N GLY A 220 -26.42 -2.97 -5.02
CA GLY A 220 -25.62 -4.00 -4.36
C GLY A 220 -24.19 -4.11 -4.90
N LEU A 221 -23.46 -5.13 -4.46
CA LEU A 221 -22.08 -5.38 -4.87
C LEU A 221 -21.94 -5.69 -6.37
N ARG A 222 -23.04 -5.97 -7.08
CA ARG A 222 -23.03 -6.09 -8.55
C ARG A 222 -22.76 -4.75 -9.25
N ASP A 223 -23.08 -3.64 -8.59
CA ASP A 223 -22.82 -2.27 -9.05
C ASP A 223 -23.09 -2.08 -10.55
N PRO A 224 -24.35 -2.23 -11.00
CA PRO A 224 -24.70 -2.18 -12.42
C PRO A 224 -24.34 -0.84 -13.08
N SER A 225 -24.37 0.25 -12.30
CA SER A 225 -24.02 1.59 -12.77
C SER A 225 -22.50 1.87 -12.77
N GLY A 226 -21.70 1.06 -12.06
CA GLY A 226 -20.29 1.34 -11.82
C GLY A 226 -20.02 2.45 -10.81
N THR A 227 -21.04 2.96 -10.11
CA THR A 227 -20.92 4.08 -9.18
C THR A 227 -20.10 3.68 -7.95
N LEU A 228 -20.34 2.48 -7.39
CA LEU A 228 -19.58 2.02 -6.23
C LEU A 228 -18.11 1.78 -6.58
N ARG A 229 -17.81 1.29 -7.79
CA ARG A 229 -16.43 1.20 -8.30
C ARG A 229 -15.77 2.56 -8.33
N LYS A 230 -16.43 3.59 -8.89
CA LYS A 230 -15.90 4.96 -8.95
C LYS A 230 -15.64 5.55 -7.56
N LEU A 231 -16.59 5.37 -6.64
CA LEU A 231 -16.45 5.77 -5.24
C LEU A 231 -15.25 5.07 -4.59
N SER A 232 -15.16 3.75 -4.71
CA SER A 232 -14.04 2.98 -4.17
C SER A 232 -12.70 3.47 -4.71
N VAL A 233 -12.58 3.72 -6.03
CA VAL A 233 -11.36 4.29 -6.64
C VAL A 233 -10.98 5.63 -6.02
N ALA A 234 -11.95 6.55 -5.90
CA ALA A 234 -11.72 7.88 -5.33
C ALA A 234 -11.29 7.82 -3.85
N ARG A 235 -11.88 6.90 -3.08
CA ARG A 235 -11.56 6.64 -1.67
C ARG A 235 -10.20 5.95 -1.49
N CYS A 236 -9.86 5.00 -2.36
CA CYS A 236 -8.53 4.38 -2.42
C CYS A 236 -7.43 5.41 -2.71
N ALA A 237 -7.68 6.36 -3.64
CA ALA A 237 -6.71 7.40 -3.98
C ALA A 237 -6.33 8.30 -2.78
N ARG A 238 -7.26 8.49 -1.83
CA ARG A 238 -7.05 9.25 -0.59
C ARG A 238 -6.69 8.39 0.63
N LEU A 239 -6.70 7.06 0.49
CA LEU A 239 -6.37 6.09 1.54
C LEU A 239 -7.20 6.23 2.83
N THR A 240 -8.41 6.77 2.74
CA THR A 240 -9.26 7.09 3.89
C THR A 240 -10.73 6.93 3.55
N ILE A 241 -11.57 6.72 4.57
CA ILE A 241 -13.05 6.72 4.44
C ILE A 241 -13.62 8.14 4.55
N LYS A 242 -13.02 9.05 5.33
CA LYS A 242 -13.41 10.48 5.40
C LYS A 242 -12.32 11.40 4.84
N PRO A 243 -12.66 12.33 3.94
CA PRO A 243 -11.66 13.20 3.33
C PRO A 243 -11.15 14.25 4.33
N PHE A 244 -9.95 14.78 4.07
CA PHE A 244 -9.26 15.70 4.99
C PHE A 244 -10.00 17.03 5.19
N ASP A 245 -10.81 17.46 4.21
CA ASP A 245 -11.68 18.63 4.27
C ASP A 245 -13.06 18.31 4.86
N GLY A 246 -13.33 17.05 5.22
CA GLY A 246 -14.57 16.58 5.84
C GLY A 246 -15.74 16.36 4.86
N ASP A 247 -15.61 16.75 3.59
CA ASP A 247 -16.69 16.66 2.61
C ASP A 247 -16.56 15.42 1.71
N GLY A 248 -17.19 14.33 2.16
CA GLY A 248 -17.29 13.06 1.44
C GLY A 248 -18.53 12.92 0.58
N SER A 249 -19.13 14.01 0.12
CA SER A 249 -20.30 13.96 -0.77
C SER A 249 -20.01 13.16 -2.05
N LEU A 250 -21.05 12.47 -2.55
CA LEU A 250 -20.98 11.69 -3.79
C LEU A 250 -20.40 12.51 -4.96
N GLU A 251 -20.87 13.75 -5.12
CA GLU A 251 -20.43 14.66 -6.17
C GLU A 251 -18.92 14.90 -6.14
N LYS A 252 -18.35 15.18 -4.96
CA LYS A 252 -16.90 15.39 -4.81
C LYS A 252 -16.08 14.12 -5.04
N GLU A 253 -16.59 12.97 -4.60
CA GLU A 253 -15.92 11.68 -4.86
C GLU A 253 -15.92 11.35 -6.35
N LEU A 254 -17.02 11.61 -7.06
CA LEU A 254 -17.10 11.43 -8.51
C LEU A 254 -16.20 12.42 -9.25
N ALA A 255 -16.17 13.70 -8.85
CA ALA A 255 -15.26 14.68 -9.42
C ALA A 255 -13.79 14.29 -9.22
N ARG A 256 -13.45 13.72 -8.05
CA ARG A 256 -12.11 13.16 -7.79
C ARG A 256 -11.81 11.98 -8.70
N TYR A 257 -12.74 11.05 -8.85
CA TYR A 257 -12.60 9.92 -9.78
C TYR A 257 -12.34 10.42 -11.21
N GLU A 258 -13.14 11.37 -11.69
CA GLU A 258 -12.99 11.94 -13.03
C GLU A 258 -11.63 12.60 -13.21
N GLY A 259 -11.17 13.38 -12.24
CA GLY A 259 -9.82 13.98 -12.26
C GLY A 259 -8.69 12.95 -12.38
N LEU A 260 -8.87 11.76 -11.80
CA LEU A 260 -7.89 10.67 -11.89
C LEU A 260 -7.90 9.98 -13.26
N VAL A 261 -9.10 9.65 -13.76
CA VAL A 261 -9.26 8.79 -14.95
C VAL A 261 -9.22 9.58 -16.27
N VAL A 262 -9.59 10.86 -16.24
CA VAL A 262 -9.55 11.76 -17.43
C VAL A 262 -8.16 12.34 -17.65
N SER A 263 -7.33 12.44 -16.61
CA SER A 263 -5.97 12.94 -16.73
C SER A 263 -5.15 12.12 -17.75
N ARG A 264 -4.27 12.80 -18.49
CA ARG A 264 -3.35 12.17 -19.45
C ARG A 264 -1.91 12.46 -19.01
N PRO A 265 -1.12 11.44 -18.61
CA PRO A 265 -1.46 10.01 -18.53
C PRO A 265 -2.48 9.71 -17.41
N VAL A 266 -3.24 8.63 -17.58
CA VAL A 266 -4.28 8.20 -16.63
C VAL A 266 -3.61 7.83 -15.30
N HIS A 267 -4.02 8.47 -14.20
CA HIS A 267 -3.59 8.09 -12.85
C HIS A 267 -4.40 6.86 -12.37
N ALA A 268 -4.22 5.72 -13.04
CA ALA A 268 -5.05 4.53 -12.88
C ALA A 268 -4.71 3.65 -11.67
N SER A 269 -3.65 3.92 -10.92
CA SER A 269 -3.25 3.05 -9.79
C SER A 269 -4.33 2.88 -8.71
N PRO A 270 -5.19 3.87 -8.37
CA PRO A 270 -6.31 3.65 -7.44
C PRO A 270 -7.38 2.68 -7.95
N ALA A 271 -7.44 2.45 -9.27
CA ALA A 271 -8.35 1.48 -9.89
C ALA A 271 -7.83 0.04 -9.88
N GLU A 272 -6.61 -0.19 -9.36
CA GLU A 272 -6.06 -1.54 -9.22
C GLU A 272 -6.63 -2.29 -8.02
N HIS A 273 -7.35 -1.62 -7.12
CA HIS A 273 -7.83 -2.22 -5.87
C HIS A 273 -9.23 -2.81 -5.95
N GLN A 274 -10.00 -2.51 -6.99
CA GLN A 274 -11.33 -3.09 -7.20
C GLN A 274 -11.23 -4.25 -8.17
N ALA A 275 -11.90 -5.35 -7.87
CA ALA A 275 -11.93 -6.52 -8.72
C ALA A 275 -13.20 -7.34 -8.52
N THR A 276 -13.53 -8.22 -9.47
CA THR A 276 -14.63 -9.19 -9.34
C THR A 276 -14.11 -10.59 -9.70
N PRO A 277 -14.57 -11.67 -9.04
CA PRO A 277 -14.17 -13.02 -9.41
C PRO A 277 -14.42 -13.29 -10.90
N ASP A 278 -13.46 -13.91 -11.57
CA ASP A 278 -13.65 -14.39 -12.94
C ASP A 278 -14.43 -15.72 -12.93
N VAL A 279 -15.00 -16.07 -14.07
CA VAL A 279 -15.70 -17.35 -14.26
C VAL A 279 -14.67 -18.43 -14.61
N ALA A 280 -14.58 -19.46 -13.78
CA ALA A 280 -13.85 -20.68 -14.12
C ALA A 280 -14.66 -21.52 -15.13
N ILE A 281 -14.11 -21.72 -16.33
CA ILE A 281 -14.68 -22.57 -17.39
C ILE A 281 -14.33 -24.04 -17.15
N VAL A 282 -13.11 -24.29 -16.68
CA VAL A 282 -12.63 -25.62 -16.27
C VAL A 282 -12.09 -25.51 -14.85
N ASP A 283 -12.70 -26.27 -13.94
CA ASP A 283 -12.35 -26.33 -12.52
C ASP A 283 -12.46 -27.79 -12.05
N THR A 284 -11.62 -28.64 -12.64
CA THR A 284 -11.54 -30.07 -12.31
C THR A 284 -10.37 -30.34 -11.38
N PRO A 285 -10.54 -31.15 -10.32
CA PRO A 285 -9.44 -31.50 -9.44
C PRO A 285 -8.26 -32.12 -10.22
N GLY A 286 -7.07 -31.55 -10.05
CA GLY A 286 -5.82 -32.03 -10.68
C GLY A 286 -5.47 -31.37 -12.02
N SER A 287 -6.23 -30.37 -12.48
CA SER A 287 -5.89 -29.53 -13.64
C SER A 287 -5.80 -28.06 -13.26
N ASP A 288 -5.03 -27.28 -14.03
CA ASP A 288 -5.04 -25.82 -13.90
C ASP A 288 -6.43 -25.25 -14.22
N ILE A 289 -6.85 -24.25 -13.45
CA ILE A 289 -8.14 -23.58 -13.66
C ILE A 289 -8.07 -22.78 -14.97
N VAL A 290 -9.03 -23.01 -15.86
CA VAL A 290 -9.18 -22.23 -17.09
C VAL A 290 -10.19 -21.12 -16.85
N TRP A 291 -9.72 -19.89 -16.89
CA TRP A 291 -10.53 -18.69 -16.67
C TRP A 291 -11.18 -18.17 -17.95
N GLN A 292 -12.34 -17.52 -17.82
CA GLN A 292 -13.04 -16.94 -18.96
C GLN A 292 -12.34 -15.68 -19.49
N GLN A 293 -11.79 -14.84 -18.62
CA GLN A 293 -11.19 -13.55 -18.98
C GLN A 293 -9.79 -13.34 -18.35
N PRO A 294 -8.84 -14.27 -18.52
CA PRO A 294 -7.52 -14.20 -17.88
C PRO A 294 -6.73 -12.93 -18.26
N ALA A 295 -6.97 -12.38 -19.45
CA ALA A 295 -6.31 -11.15 -19.92
C ALA A 295 -6.65 -9.91 -19.06
N LEU A 296 -7.74 -9.94 -18.29
CA LEU A 296 -8.17 -8.85 -17.42
C LEU A 296 -7.70 -9.01 -15.97
N HIS A 297 -6.90 -10.05 -15.66
CA HIS A 297 -6.50 -10.32 -14.28
C HIS A 297 -5.42 -9.38 -13.76
N ALA A 298 -4.57 -8.86 -14.65
CA ALA A 298 -3.33 -8.18 -14.25
C ALA A 298 -2.53 -9.05 -13.27
N ASN A 299 -2.38 -8.60 -12.02
CA ASN A 299 -1.70 -9.32 -10.94
C ASN A 299 -2.64 -10.13 -10.02
N PHE A 300 -3.96 -10.13 -10.24
CA PHE A 300 -4.94 -10.85 -9.44
C PHE A 300 -5.47 -12.10 -10.15
N THR A 301 -4.67 -13.16 -10.22
CA THR A 301 -5.10 -14.41 -10.85
C THR A 301 -6.44 -14.88 -10.26
N GLY A 302 -7.44 -15.11 -11.11
CA GLY A 302 -8.80 -15.50 -10.73
C GLY A 302 -9.79 -14.34 -10.52
N TYR A 303 -9.35 -13.09 -10.71
CA TYR A 303 -10.19 -11.91 -10.60
C TYR A 303 -10.02 -10.98 -11.80
N ILE A 304 -11.09 -10.37 -12.27
CA ILE A 304 -11.05 -9.28 -13.26
C ILE A 304 -10.77 -7.96 -12.51
N GLN A 305 -9.62 -7.32 -12.79
CA GLN A 305 -9.21 -6.06 -12.13
C GLN A 305 -9.87 -4.85 -12.81
N ASN A 306 -10.46 -3.94 -12.02
CA ASN A 306 -11.19 -2.77 -12.52
C ASN A 306 -10.34 -1.89 -13.44
N ARG A 307 -9.06 -1.67 -13.11
CA ARG A 307 -8.10 -0.95 -13.96
C ARG A 307 -8.10 -1.46 -15.41
N LYS A 308 -8.12 -2.79 -15.60
CA LYS A 308 -8.11 -3.46 -16.91
C LYS A 308 -9.38 -3.24 -17.73
N THR A 309 -10.45 -2.78 -17.09
CA THR A 309 -11.72 -2.45 -17.74
C THR A 309 -11.83 -0.97 -18.13
N LEU A 310 -10.88 -0.13 -17.69
CA LEU A 310 -10.89 1.31 -18.00
C LEU A 310 -10.33 1.59 -19.40
N PRO A 311 -10.96 2.48 -20.17
CA PRO A 311 -10.45 2.86 -21.48
C PRO A 311 -9.12 3.59 -21.33
N TYR A 312 -8.14 3.29 -22.21
CA TYR A 312 -6.83 3.95 -22.26
C TYR A 312 -5.98 3.81 -20.99
N GLU A 313 -6.12 2.73 -20.23
CA GLU A 313 -5.32 2.44 -19.02
C GLU A 313 -3.80 2.32 -19.26
N PHE A 314 -3.42 2.15 -20.53
CA PHE A 314 -2.05 2.08 -21.03
C PHE A 314 -1.94 2.91 -22.31
N VAL A 315 -0.87 3.72 -22.42
CA VAL A 315 -0.49 4.38 -23.67
C VAL A 315 0.52 3.46 -24.34
N PRO A 316 0.17 2.75 -25.43
CA PRO A 316 1.14 1.96 -26.17
C PRO A 316 2.23 2.87 -26.74
N GLY A 317 3.48 2.45 -26.54
CA GLY A 317 4.66 3.07 -27.14
C GLY A 317 4.94 2.55 -28.54
#